data_AF-A0A2V7V2C2-F1
#
_entry.id   AF-A0A2V7V2C2-F1
#
_cell.length_a   1.000
_cell.length_b   1.000
_cell.length_c   1.000
_cell.angle_alpha   90.00
_cell.angle_beta   90.00
_cell.angle_gamma   90.00
#
_symmetry.space_group_name_H-M   'P 1'
#
loop_
_entity.id
_entity.type
_entity.pdbx_description
1 polymer ?
#
loop_
_entity_poly.entity_id
_entity_poly.type
_entity_poly.pdbx_seq_one_letter_code
_entity_poly.pdbx_strand_id
1 'polypeptide(L)'
;MIVRQAIETEDHRMEKDTGRVEAFSDGVFAIAITLLVLEIRVPELEAGAPSGRLLSALAHLWPSYVAFVFSFFVILIMWINHHEFLRWVRKPDYPFLFANGLVLMMVTFVPFPTGVVARNLGSDAARGAVAFYCATFLCASLAYQALFLSVARKRPTCLPPGPGRLRAVDRARVLERPAGARRVRGALRHVDAPLLSPPRRAPSRLLRGKRPARRMRRRLSRRLRRPPSGRRIGACLKRSTSRARAAAPC
;
A
#
# COMPACT_ATOMS: atom_id res chain seq x y z
N MET A 1 29.31 16.89 -5.94
CA MET A 1 29.18 15.42 -5.75
C MET A 1 28.89 15.07 -4.29
N ILE A 2 29.67 15.59 -3.32
CA ILE A 2 29.53 15.33 -1.87
C ILE A 2 28.14 15.69 -1.31
N VAL A 3 27.59 16.87 -1.62
CA VAL A 3 26.25 17.28 -1.14
C VAL A 3 25.14 16.35 -1.64
N ARG A 4 25.28 15.80 -2.85
CA ARG A 4 24.30 14.86 -3.41
C ARG A 4 24.32 13.51 -2.69
N GLN A 5 25.52 13.03 -2.35
CA GLN A 5 25.68 11.81 -1.55
C GLN A 5 25.14 11.98 -0.12
N ALA A 6 25.38 13.14 0.51
CA ALA A 6 24.85 13.41 1.85
C ALA A 6 23.31 13.41 1.88
N ILE A 7 22.65 14.07 0.92
CA ILE A 7 21.18 14.09 0.81
C ILE A 7 20.61 12.68 0.58
N GLU A 8 21.26 11.87 -0.26
CA GLU A 8 20.81 10.50 -0.57
C GLU A 8 20.95 9.57 0.65
N THR A 9 22.01 9.73 1.45
CA THR A 9 22.17 8.99 2.71
C THR A 9 21.17 9.39 3.80
N GLU A 10 20.81 10.68 3.88
CA GLU A 10 19.80 11.14 4.84
C GLU A 10 18.41 10.64 4.47
N ASP A 11 17.99 10.73 3.21
CA ASP A 11 16.66 10.29 2.77
C ASP A 11 16.47 8.77 3.03
N HIS A 12 17.49 7.95 2.72
CA HIS A 12 17.47 6.51 3.04
C HIS A 12 17.39 6.20 4.54
N ARG A 13 18.07 6.98 5.39
CA ARG A 13 17.99 6.78 6.85
C ARG A 13 16.57 7.08 7.35
N MET A 14 15.96 8.18 6.89
CA MET A 14 14.62 8.57 7.32
C MET A 14 13.54 7.59 6.85
N GLU A 15 13.65 7.10 5.62
CA GLU A 15 12.76 6.08 5.06
C GLU A 15 12.82 4.80 5.90
N LYS A 16 14.04 4.38 6.29
CA LYS A 16 14.24 3.21 7.15
C LYS A 16 13.64 3.39 8.55
N ASP A 17 13.79 4.57 9.16
CA ASP A 17 13.24 4.84 10.50
C ASP A 17 11.71 4.87 10.49
N THR A 18 11.10 5.46 9.47
CA THR A 18 9.64 5.44 9.28
C THR A 18 9.11 4.04 9.03
N GLY A 19 9.77 3.28 8.14
CA GLY A 19 9.36 1.91 7.82
C GLY A 19 9.41 0.96 9.01
N ARG A 20 10.29 1.21 10.00
CA ARG A 20 10.30 0.44 11.27
C ARG A 20 9.09 0.71 12.14
N VAL A 21 8.65 1.97 12.21
CA VAL A 21 7.45 2.36 12.97
C VAL A 21 6.21 1.78 12.32
N GLU A 22 6.12 1.84 10.99
CA GLU A 22 5.05 1.25 10.20
C GLU A 22 4.97 -0.26 10.41
N ALA A 23 6.09 -0.98 10.25
CA ALA A 23 6.13 -2.43 10.45
C ALA A 23 5.75 -2.84 11.89
N PHE A 24 6.14 -2.06 12.90
CA PHE A 24 5.73 -2.30 14.28
C PHE A 24 4.23 -2.11 14.46
N SER A 25 3.68 -1.00 13.95
CA SER A 25 2.25 -0.72 13.98
C SER A 25 1.45 -1.81 13.27
N ASP A 26 1.83 -2.21 12.06
CA ASP A 26 1.18 -3.28 11.30
C ASP A 26 1.14 -4.61 12.07
N GLY A 27 2.25 -4.96 12.73
CA GLY A 27 2.32 -6.14 13.60
C GLY A 27 1.31 -6.07 14.76
N VAL A 28 1.20 -4.91 15.41
CA VAL A 28 0.25 -4.72 16.51
C VAL A 28 -1.20 -4.79 16.04
N PHE A 29 -1.53 -4.16 14.89
CA PHE A 29 -2.86 -4.26 14.28
C PHE A 29 -3.20 -5.70 13.91
N ALA A 30 -2.27 -6.43 13.30
CA ALA A 30 -2.48 -7.84 12.94
C ALA A 30 -2.79 -8.70 14.19
N ILE A 31 -2.01 -8.53 15.26
CA ILE A 31 -2.27 -9.24 16.53
C ILE A 31 -3.65 -8.86 17.08
N ALA A 32 -3.99 -7.57 17.17
CA ALA A 32 -5.28 -7.12 17.69
C ALA A 32 -6.48 -7.71 16.92
N ILE A 33 -6.39 -7.74 15.58
CA ILE A 33 -7.41 -8.36 14.73
C ILE A 33 -7.54 -9.85 15.04
N THR A 34 -6.43 -10.58 15.18
CA THR A 34 -6.48 -12.02 15.47
C THR A 34 -7.00 -12.33 16.87
N LEU A 35 -6.75 -11.45 17.86
CA LEU A 35 -7.25 -11.63 19.23
C LEU A 35 -8.78 -11.53 19.33
N LEU A 36 -9.45 -10.87 18.38
CA LEU A 36 -10.92 -10.81 18.35
C LEU A 36 -11.56 -12.20 18.32
N VAL A 37 -10.90 -13.19 17.70
CA VAL A 37 -11.48 -14.55 17.62
C VAL A 37 -11.62 -15.19 18.99
N LEU A 38 -10.77 -14.80 19.96
CA LEU A 38 -10.79 -15.33 21.32
C LEU A 38 -12.02 -14.85 22.12
N GLU A 39 -12.68 -13.78 21.67
CA GLU A 39 -13.91 -13.30 22.30
C GLU A 39 -15.13 -14.17 21.93
N ILE A 40 -15.03 -14.99 20.88
CA ILE A 40 -16.03 -16.02 20.59
C ILE A 40 -15.79 -17.18 21.54
N ARG A 41 -16.53 -17.19 22.65
CA ARG A 41 -16.42 -18.26 23.66
C ARG A 41 -17.09 -19.53 23.18
N VAL A 42 -16.42 -20.66 23.34
CA VAL A 42 -17.01 -21.98 23.09
C VAL A 42 -18.12 -22.23 24.13
N PRO A 43 -19.31 -22.71 23.74
CA PRO A 43 -20.37 -23.01 24.70
C PRO A 43 -19.95 -24.17 25.60
N GLU A 44 -20.12 -23.99 26.92
CA GLU A 44 -19.90 -25.06 27.90
C GLU A 44 -21.08 -26.04 27.83
N LEU A 45 -20.80 -27.30 27.47
CA LEU A 45 -21.78 -28.37 27.37
C LEU A 45 -21.48 -29.42 28.43
N GLU A 46 -22.51 -29.83 29.18
CA GLU A 46 -22.45 -30.95 30.12
C GLU A 46 -21.98 -32.24 29.41
N ALA A 47 -21.11 -33.02 30.06
CA ALA A 47 -20.62 -34.28 29.51
C ALA A 47 -21.79 -35.26 29.31
N GLY A 48 -22.02 -35.69 28.07
CA GLY A 48 -23.14 -36.55 27.70
C GLY A 48 -24.38 -35.82 27.15
N ALA A 49 -24.29 -34.51 26.90
CA ALA A 49 -25.36 -33.78 26.23
C ALA A 49 -25.72 -34.39 24.85
N PRO A 50 -27.01 -34.47 24.48
CA PRO A 50 -27.43 -34.95 23.15
C PRO A 50 -26.78 -34.14 22.03
N SER A 51 -26.42 -34.80 20.93
CA SER A 51 -25.77 -34.18 19.76
C SER A 51 -26.53 -32.96 19.20
N GLY A 52 -27.86 -32.94 19.31
CA GLY A 52 -28.70 -31.79 18.92
C GLY A 52 -28.52 -30.52 19.77
N ARG A 53 -28.03 -30.63 21.02
CA ARG A 53 -27.80 -29.46 21.90
C ARG A 53 -26.59 -28.63 21.48
N LEU A 54 -25.58 -29.24 20.87
CA LEU A 54 -24.40 -28.52 20.37
C LEU A 54 -24.78 -27.52 19.28
N LEU A 55 -25.58 -27.94 18.29
CA LEU A 55 -25.99 -27.06 17.19
C LEU A 55 -26.84 -25.89 17.68
N SER A 56 -27.78 -26.15 18.60
CA SER A 56 -28.58 -25.10 19.23
C SER A 56 -27.73 -24.11 20.03
N ALA A 57 -26.79 -24.62 20.84
CA ALA A 57 -25.88 -23.77 21.61
C ALA A 57 -25.03 -22.88 20.70
N LEU A 58 -24.48 -23.42 19.61
CA LEU A 58 -23.74 -22.64 18.61
C LEU A 58 -24.62 -21.58 17.92
N ALA A 59 -25.89 -21.88 17.62
CA ALA A 59 -26.81 -20.90 17.06
C ALA A 59 -27.11 -19.74 18.04
N HIS A 60 -27.16 -20.02 19.34
CA HIS A 60 -27.34 -18.99 20.37
C HIS A 60 -26.14 -18.03 20.53
N LEU A 61 -24.97 -18.37 20.00
CA LEU A 61 -23.78 -17.50 19.98
C LEU A 61 -23.83 -16.41 18.90
N TRP A 62 -24.93 -16.28 18.15
CA TRP A 62 -25.07 -15.27 17.11
C TRP A 62 -24.67 -13.83 17.50
N PRO A 63 -24.89 -13.33 18.75
CA PRO A 63 -24.43 -12.00 19.13
C PRO A 63 -22.90 -11.87 19.11
N SER A 64 -22.19 -12.94 19.48
CA SER A 64 -20.73 -12.99 19.47
C SER A 64 -20.19 -12.96 18.04
N TYR A 65 -20.84 -13.65 17.11
CA TYR A 65 -20.46 -13.62 15.69
C TYR A 65 -20.64 -12.22 15.09
N VAL A 66 -21.77 -11.57 15.37
CA VAL A 66 -22.02 -10.20 14.88
C VAL A 66 -21.03 -9.21 15.47
N ALA A 67 -20.79 -9.25 16.78
CA ALA A 67 -19.81 -8.41 17.45
C ALA A 67 -18.40 -8.63 16.88
N PHE A 68 -17.99 -9.88 16.70
CA PHE A 68 -16.71 -10.25 16.09
C PHE A 68 -16.54 -9.66 14.69
N VAL A 69 -17.49 -9.93 13.78
CA VAL A 69 -17.40 -9.48 12.38
C VAL A 69 -17.37 -7.95 12.31
N PHE A 70 -18.22 -7.28 13.09
CA PHE A 70 -18.27 -5.83 13.13
C PHE A 70 -16.92 -5.25 13.62
N SER A 71 -16.41 -5.73 14.76
CA SER A 71 -15.13 -5.27 15.30
C SER A 71 -13.96 -5.59 14.38
N PHE A 72 -13.97 -6.73 13.71
CA PHE A 72 -12.95 -7.10 12.73
C PHE A 72 -12.86 -6.05 11.61
N PHE A 73 -14.00 -5.69 11.01
CA PHE A 73 -14.01 -4.66 9.96
C PHE A 73 -13.63 -3.29 10.49
N VAL A 74 -14.05 -2.93 11.71
CA VAL A 74 -13.68 -1.66 12.31
C VAL A 74 -12.16 -1.57 12.50
N ILE A 75 -11.52 -2.57 13.11
CA ILE A 75 -10.06 -2.56 13.27
C ILE A 75 -9.35 -2.61 11.91
N LEU A 76 -9.87 -3.36 10.94
CA LEU A 76 -9.32 -3.40 9.58
C LEU A 76 -9.36 -2.01 8.90
N ILE A 77 -10.47 -1.29 9.01
CA ILE A 77 -10.60 0.08 8.47
C ILE A 77 -9.67 1.04 9.22
N MET A 78 -9.55 0.90 10.54
CA MET A 78 -8.58 1.67 11.33
C MET A 78 -7.15 1.40 10.85
N TRP A 79 -6.79 0.14 10.59
CA TRP A 79 -5.49 -0.23 10.03
C TRP A 79 -5.25 0.40 8.66
N ILE A 80 -6.21 0.34 7.74
CA ILE A 80 -6.10 0.96 6.41
C ILE A 80 -5.85 2.47 6.55
N ASN A 81 -6.63 3.15 7.39
CA ASN A 81 -6.49 4.59 7.63
C ASN A 81 -5.14 4.93 8.28
N HIS A 82 -4.66 4.09 9.19
CA HIS A 82 -3.37 4.25 9.87
C HIS A 82 -2.19 4.04 8.92
N HIS A 83 -2.22 2.96 8.16
CA HIS A 83 -1.22 2.62 7.15
C HIS A 83 -1.12 3.74 6.12
N GLU A 84 -2.25 4.18 5.55
CA GLU A 84 -2.26 5.31 4.62
C GLU A 84 -1.72 6.57 5.29
N PHE A 85 -2.08 6.88 6.54
CA PHE A 85 -1.56 8.05 7.26
C PHE A 85 -0.04 8.01 7.46
N LEU A 86 0.54 6.86 7.85
CA LEU A 86 1.98 6.71 8.06
C LEU A 86 2.79 6.93 6.77
N ARG A 87 2.25 6.57 5.61
CA ARG A 87 2.91 6.77 4.30
C ARG A 87 3.16 8.24 3.96
N TRP A 88 2.44 9.18 4.59
CA TRP A 88 2.66 10.63 4.40
C TRP A 88 3.75 11.20 5.30
N VAL A 89 4.22 10.45 6.30
CA VAL A 89 5.15 10.93 7.32
C VAL A 89 6.59 10.59 6.91
N ARG A 90 7.42 11.60 6.60
CA ARG A 90 8.84 11.36 6.25
C ARG A 90 9.80 11.23 7.43
N LYS A 91 9.49 11.88 8.56
CA LYS A 91 10.39 11.96 9.72
C LYS A 91 9.58 11.79 11.02
N PRO A 92 9.59 10.61 11.66
CA PRO A 92 8.91 10.42 12.94
C PRO A 92 9.66 11.16 14.05
N ASP A 93 8.95 11.99 14.80
CA ASP A 93 9.43 12.71 15.98
C ASP A 93 8.87 12.11 17.28
N TYR A 94 9.47 12.43 18.43
CA TYR A 94 9.02 11.86 19.71
C TYR A 94 7.53 12.08 20.02
N PRO A 95 6.95 13.30 19.89
CA PRO A 95 5.51 13.51 20.10
C PRO A 95 4.63 12.64 19.20
N PHE A 96 5.03 12.46 17.94
CA PHE A 96 4.34 11.57 17.01
C PHE A 96 4.42 10.11 17.43
N LEU A 97 5.60 9.64 17.88
CA LEU A 97 5.78 8.27 18.36
C LEU A 97 4.87 7.97 19.57
N PHE A 98 4.75 8.91 20.52
CA PHE A 98 3.83 8.76 21.65
C PHE A 98 2.36 8.77 21.21
N ALA A 99 1.98 9.67 20.29
CA ALA A 99 0.62 9.70 19.75
C ALA A 99 0.28 8.42 18.96
N ASN A 100 1.24 7.88 18.21
CA ASN A 100 1.12 6.59 17.53
C ASN A 100 0.93 5.46 18.54
N GLY A 101 1.75 5.42 19.59
CA GLY A 101 1.61 4.46 20.70
C GLY A 101 0.23 4.51 21.36
N LEU A 102 -0.36 5.71 21.53
CA LEU A 102 -1.70 5.86 22.07
C LEU A 102 -2.77 5.25 21.15
N VAL A 103 -2.65 5.44 19.83
CA VAL A 103 -3.54 4.78 18.85
C VAL A 103 -3.41 3.27 18.93
N LEU A 104 -2.18 2.75 18.98
CA LEU A 104 -1.92 1.32 19.09
C LEU A 104 -2.50 0.73 20.38
N MET A 105 -2.37 1.43 21.51
CA MET A 105 -2.97 1.04 22.79
C MET A 105 -4.50 0.95 22.71
N MET A 106 -5.14 1.93 22.04
CA MET A 106 -6.60 1.90 21.87
C MET A 106 -7.03 0.73 20.99
N VAL A 107 -6.27 0.43 19.94
CA VAL A 107 -6.53 -0.70 19.02
C VAL A 107 -6.40 -2.05 19.72
N THR A 108 -5.34 -2.26 20.51
CA THR A 108 -5.16 -3.50 21.27
C THR A 108 -6.21 -3.69 22.36
N PHE A 109 -6.84 -2.60 22.80
CA PHE A 109 -7.93 -2.65 23.79
C PHE A 109 -9.28 -3.03 23.18
N VAL A 110 -9.52 -2.86 21.87
CA VAL A 110 -10.82 -3.12 21.20
C VAL A 110 -11.41 -4.53 21.42
N PRO A 111 -10.63 -5.62 21.51
CA PRO A 111 -11.21 -6.94 21.78
C PRO A 111 -12.02 -6.99 23.08
N PHE A 112 -11.56 -6.29 24.13
CA PHE A 112 -12.23 -6.29 25.43
C PHE A 112 -13.69 -5.77 25.38
N PRO A 113 -13.98 -4.53 24.95
CA PRO A 113 -15.35 -4.04 24.84
C PRO A 113 -16.17 -4.82 23.79
N THR A 114 -15.54 -5.42 22.77
CA THR A 114 -16.22 -6.33 21.84
C THR A 114 -16.81 -7.53 22.56
N GLY A 115 -16.02 -8.17 23.44
CA GLY A 115 -16.49 -9.26 24.29
C GLY A 115 -17.57 -8.85 25.28
N VAL A 116 -17.47 -7.63 25.84
CA VAL A 116 -18.49 -7.08 26.76
C VAL A 116 -19.83 -6.92 26.04
N VAL A 117 -19.83 -6.39 24.81
CA VAL A 117 -21.04 -6.26 23.98
C VAL A 117 -21.60 -7.63 23.60
N ALA A 118 -20.73 -8.55 23.15
CA ALA A 118 -21.13 -9.89 22.74
C ALA A 118 -21.90 -10.65 23.84
N ARG A 119 -21.51 -10.50 25.10
CA ARG A 119 -22.14 -11.21 26.25
C ARG A 119 -23.40 -10.55 26.77
N ASN A 120 -23.55 -9.25 26.57
CA ASN A 120 -24.66 -8.47 27.14
C ASN A 120 -25.69 -8.07 26.07
N LEU A 121 -25.54 -8.51 24.83
CA LEU A 121 -26.51 -8.22 23.77
C LEU A 121 -27.85 -8.91 24.09
N GLY A 122 -28.90 -8.12 24.26
CA GLY A 122 -30.24 -8.61 24.61
C GLY A 122 -30.54 -8.74 26.11
N SER A 123 -29.59 -8.39 26.99
CA SER A 123 -29.85 -8.24 28.43
C SER A 123 -30.15 -6.79 28.81
N ASP A 124 -30.62 -6.55 30.04
CA ASP A 124 -30.85 -5.19 30.55
C ASP A 124 -29.58 -4.33 30.57
N ALA A 125 -28.41 -4.98 30.68
CA ALA A 125 -27.10 -4.34 30.64
C ALA A 125 -26.61 -3.97 29.21
N ALA A 126 -27.35 -4.33 28.16
CA ALA A 126 -26.97 -4.07 26.77
C ALA A 126 -26.63 -2.60 26.51
N ARG A 127 -27.42 -1.68 27.07
CA ARG A 127 -27.20 -0.22 26.92
C ARG A 127 -25.84 0.21 27.48
N GLY A 128 -25.48 -0.29 28.66
CA GLY A 128 -24.19 -0.01 29.29
C GLY A 128 -23.02 -0.58 28.51
N ALA A 129 -23.15 -1.82 28.02
CA ALA A 129 -22.13 -2.48 27.21
C ALA A 129 -21.87 -1.74 25.88
N VAL A 130 -22.93 -1.35 25.17
CA VAL A 130 -22.83 -0.57 23.93
C VAL A 130 -22.26 0.83 24.21
N ALA A 131 -22.68 1.50 25.28
CA ALA A 131 -22.12 2.79 25.66
C ALA A 131 -20.61 2.72 25.92
N PHE A 132 -20.15 1.68 26.62
CA PHE A 132 -18.73 1.44 26.86
C PHE A 132 -17.93 1.17 25.58
N TYR A 133 -18.52 0.39 24.66
CA TYR A 133 -17.94 0.15 23.33
C TYR A 133 -17.80 1.45 22.53
N CYS A 134 -18.86 2.24 22.45
CA CYS A 134 -18.84 3.56 21.79
C CYS A 134 -17.84 4.52 22.44
N ALA A 135 -17.76 4.55 23.78
CA ALA A 135 -16.79 5.36 24.50
C ALA A 135 -15.35 4.96 24.16
N THR A 136 -15.09 3.66 23.98
CA THR A 136 -13.76 3.19 23.53
C THR A 136 -13.42 3.73 22.14
N PHE A 137 -14.35 3.68 21.18
CA PHE A 137 -14.10 4.26 19.85
C PHE A 137 -14.01 5.79 19.86
N LEU A 138 -14.70 6.46 20.77
CA LEU A 138 -14.54 7.90 20.98
C LEU A 138 -13.11 8.20 21.47
N CYS A 139 -12.61 7.47 22.46
CA CYS A 139 -11.22 7.59 22.93
C CYS A 139 -10.21 7.26 21.84
N ALA A 140 -10.45 6.21 21.05
CA ALA A 140 -9.63 5.87 19.88
C ALA A 140 -9.62 7.01 18.85
N SER A 141 -10.79 7.62 18.59
CA SER A 141 -10.92 8.77 17.69
C SER A 141 -10.11 9.96 18.20
N LEU A 142 -10.17 10.27 19.50
CA LEU A 142 -9.35 11.32 20.12
C LEU A 142 -7.85 11.02 20.00
N ALA A 143 -7.44 9.76 20.12
CA ALA A 143 -6.05 9.36 19.90
C ALA A 143 -5.60 9.60 18.45
N TYR A 144 -6.45 9.27 17.46
CA TYR A 144 -6.18 9.62 16.06
C TYR A 144 -6.10 11.13 15.83
N GLN A 145 -6.95 11.92 16.50
CA GLN A 145 -6.89 13.37 16.42
C GLN A 145 -5.57 13.89 17.02
N ALA A 146 -5.10 13.34 18.15
CA ALA A 146 -3.80 13.69 18.72
C ALA A 146 -2.64 13.36 17.76
N LEU A 147 -2.71 12.19 17.10
CA LEU A 147 -1.75 11.79 16.07
C LEU A 147 -1.75 12.77 14.90
N PHE A 148 -2.93 13.15 14.38
CA PHE A 148 -3.04 14.14 13.32
C PHE A 148 -2.48 15.50 13.73
N LEU A 149 -2.79 15.96 14.95
CA LEU A 149 -2.29 17.23 15.48
C LEU A 149 -0.77 17.24 15.65
N SER A 150 -0.15 16.10 16.00
CA SER A 150 1.30 15.98 16.13
C SER A 150 2.02 16.30 14.81
N VAL A 151 1.45 15.85 13.69
CA VAL A 151 1.94 16.13 12.33
C VAL A 151 1.53 17.54 11.87
N ALA A 152 0.28 17.95 12.13
CA ALA A 152 -0.25 19.22 11.68
C ALA A 152 0.43 20.45 12.31
N ARG A 153 1.03 20.31 13.51
CA ARG A 153 1.82 21.39 14.14
C ARG A 153 3.19 21.61 13.46
N LYS A 154 3.66 20.69 12.60
CA LYS A 154 5.00 20.71 12.00
C LYS A 154 4.94 20.70 10.45
N ARG A 155 4.48 21.80 9.85
CA ARG A 155 3.94 21.82 8.46
C ARG A 155 4.86 22.19 7.27
N PRO A 156 6.21 22.12 7.31
CA PRO A 156 6.93 21.99 6.03
C PRO A 156 7.86 20.77 5.91
N THR A 157 8.28 20.14 7.01
CA THR A 157 9.39 19.17 6.96
C THR A 157 8.93 17.73 6.76
N CYS A 158 7.70 17.40 7.16
CA CYS A 158 7.22 16.02 7.21
C CYS A 158 6.42 15.58 5.97
N LEU A 159 5.88 16.52 5.18
CA LEU A 159 5.10 16.22 3.97
C LEU A 159 6.00 16.32 2.72
N PRO A 160 5.91 15.39 1.75
CA PRO A 160 6.57 15.57 0.47
C PRO A 160 6.10 16.87 -0.20
N PRO A 161 7.00 17.62 -0.88
CA PRO A 161 6.58 18.77 -1.68
C PRO A 161 5.57 18.31 -2.73
N GLY A 162 4.36 18.88 -2.69
CA GLY A 162 3.27 18.47 -3.58
C GLY A 162 3.64 18.60 -5.07
N PRO A 163 2.96 17.86 -5.97
CA PRO A 163 3.27 17.80 -7.40
C PRO A 163 3.25 19.16 -8.11
N GLY A 164 2.60 20.18 -7.54
CA GLY A 164 2.65 21.56 -8.03
C GLY A 164 4.02 22.24 -7.88
N ARG A 165 4.84 21.83 -6.90
CA ARG A 165 6.16 22.43 -6.64
C ARG A 165 7.26 21.84 -7.53
N LEU A 166 7.13 20.57 -7.92
CA LEU A 166 8.01 19.94 -8.92
C LEU A 166 7.85 20.61 -10.29
N ARG A 167 6.62 20.98 -10.69
CA ARG A 167 6.38 21.74 -11.94
C ARG A 167 6.96 23.16 -11.92
N ALA A 168 6.99 23.81 -10.76
CA ALA A 168 7.58 25.15 -10.61
C ALA A 168 9.12 25.10 -10.67
N VAL A 169 9.74 24.10 -10.04
CA VAL A 169 11.20 23.90 -10.09
C VAL A 169 11.67 23.43 -11.48
N ASP A 170 10.90 22.57 -12.16
CA ASP A 170 11.19 22.20 -13.54
C ASP A 170 11.02 23.37 -14.52
N ARG A 171 10.01 24.25 -14.32
CA ARG A 171 9.88 25.48 -15.13
C ARG A 171 11.02 26.46 -14.91
N ALA A 172 11.48 26.62 -13.67
CA ALA A 172 12.63 27.46 -13.37
C ALA A 172 13.91 26.93 -14.04
N ARG A 173 14.12 25.61 -14.05
CA ARG A 173 15.28 24.98 -14.75
C ARG A 173 15.17 25.00 -16.28
N VAL A 174 13.97 25.04 -16.84
CA VAL A 174 13.78 25.15 -18.31
C VAL A 174 14.09 26.56 -18.80
N LEU A 175 13.88 27.59 -17.98
CA LEU A 175 14.21 28.99 -18.33
C LEU A 175 15.71 29.33 -18.22
N GLU A 176 16.49 28.52 -17.51
CA GLU A 176 17.96 28.68 -17.43
C GLU A 176 18.73 27.90 -18.52
N ARG A 177 18.05 27.41 -19.56
CA ARG A 177 18.77 26.87 -20.72
C ARG A 177 19.44 28.02 -21.49
N PRO A 178 20.77 28.06 -21.61
CA PRO A 178 21.44 29.07 -22.40
C PRO A 178 20.95 28.99 -23.86
N ALA A 179 20.63 30.15 -24.42
CA ALA A 179 20.13 30.34 -25.78
C ALA A 179 21.20 29.91 -26.81
N GLY A 180 21.34 28.61 -27.07
CA GLY A 180 22.30 28.08 -28.05
C GLY A 180 21.80 26.90 -28.87
N ALA A 181 20.73 26.22 -28.47
CA ALA A 181 20.25 25.02 -29.16
C ALA A 181 19.09 25.33 -30.13
N ARG A 182 19.35 26.13 -31.17
CA ARG A 182 18.38 26.37 -32.26
C ARG A 182 19.03 26.36 -33.65
N ARG A 183 19.66 25.23 -33.98
CA ARG A 183 19.99 24.77 -35.34
C ARG A 183 19.98 23.25 -35.20
N VAL A 184 19.02 22.49 -35.73
CA VAL A 184 18.88 22.13 -37.15
C VAL A 184 17.44 21.66 -37.38
N ARG A 185 16.65 22.42 -38.14
CA ARG A 185 15.41 21.95 -38.80
C ARG A 185 15.28 22.72 -40.11
N GLY A 186 16.07 22.31 -41.09
CA GLY A 186 16.16 22.99 -42.37
C GLY A 186 16.94 22.16 -43.38
N ALA A 187 16.38 21.02 -43.79
CA ALA A 187 16.72 20.33 -45.03
C ALA A 187 15.64 19.30 -45.31
N LEU A 188 15.32 19.10 -46.59
CA LEU A 188 14.23 18.28 -47.16
C LEU A 188 12.88 19.00 -47.30
N ARG A 189 12.91 20.08 -48.08
CA ARG A 189 11.85 20.37 -49.08
C ARG A 189 12.32 19.82 -50.43
N HIS A 190 11.35 19.52 -51.28
CA HIS A 190 11.44 19.07 -52.69
C HIS A 190 11.44 17.55 -52.91
N VAL A 191 10.22 16.99 -53.00
CA VAL A 191 9.82 16.18 -54.15
C VAL A 191 8.38 16.56 -54.51
N ASP A 192 8.19 16.85 -55.78
CA ASP A 192 7.09 17.55 -56.42
C ASP A 192 5.73 16.84 -56.38
N ALA A 193 4.66 17.66 -56.39
CA ALA A 193 3.31 17.27 -56.72
C ALA A 193 2.97 17.77 -58.13
N PRO A 194 2.21 16.98 -58.92
CA PRO A 194 1.14 17.62 -59.67
C PRO A 194 -0.18 16.83 -59.65
N LEU A 195 -1.23 17.61 -59.38
CA LEU A 195 -2.59 17.55 -59.96
C LEU A 195 -3.38 16.24 -59.86
N LEU A 196 -4.37 16.22 -58.95
CA LEU A 196 -5.74 15.90 -59.33
C LEU A 196 -6.77 16.53 -58.36
N SER A 197 -7.81 17.09 -58.95
CA SER A 197 -8.92 17.87 -58.42
C SER A 197 -9.71 17.18 -57.28
N PRO A 198 -10.44 17.93 -56.42
CA PRO A 198 -11.17 17.35 -55.31
C PRO A 198 -12.55 16.84 -55.76
N PRO A 199 -13.02 15.67 -55.31
CA PRO A 199 -14.43 15.35 -55.38
C PRO A 199 -15.16 15.75 -54.10
N ARG A 200 -16.36 16.26 -54.36
CA ARG A 200 -17.40 16.74 -53.46
C ARG A 200 -17.81 15.71 -52.40
N ARG A 201 -18.31 16.23 -51.27
CA ARG A 201 -19.10 15.53 -50.25
C ARG A 201 -20.27 14.75 -50.88
N ALA A 202 -20.51 13.52 -50.42
CA ALA A 202 -21.83 12.87 -50.38
C ALA A 202 -21.77 11.62 -49.44
N PRO A 203 -22.88 10.97 -49.05
CA PRO A 203 -23.29 10.86 -47.65
C PRO A 203 -23.28 9.42 -47.09
N SER A 204 -23.43 9.35 -45.77
CA SER A 204 -23.68 8.16 -44.96
C SER A 204 -25.02 7.49 -45.29
N ARG A 205 -24.99 6.25 -45.78
CA ARG A 205 -26.07 5.24 -45.71
C ARG A 205 -25.49 3.87 -46.07
N LEU A 206 -25.34 2.98 -45.09
CA LEU A 206 -26.25 1.87 -44.77
C LEU A 206 -26.10 0.64 -45.71
N LEU A 207 -25.79 -0.45 -45.02
CA LEU A 207 -26.16 -1.84 -45.29
C LEU A 207 -25.26 -2.72 -46.17
N ARG A 208 -24.98 -3.87 -45.55
CA ARG A 208 -25.03 -5.23 -46.10
C ARG A 208 -23.70 -5.79 -46.63
N GLY A 209 -23.19 -6.73 -45.83
CA GLY A 209 -23.22 -8.11 -46.31
C GLY A 209 -21.87 -8.82 -46.40
N LYS A 210 -21.83 -9.94 -45.65
CA LYS A 210 -21.13 -11.19 -45.92
C LYS A 210 -19.64 -11.31 -45.57
N ARG A 211 -19.42 -12.25 -44.63
CA ARG A 211 -18.24 -13.09 -44.33
C ARG A 211 -17.70 -13.78 -45.63
N PRO A 212 -16.60 -14.60 -45.66
CA PRO A 212 -15.74 -15.11 -44.58
C PRO A 212 -14.21 -15.24 -44.91
N ALA A 213 -13.44 -15.58 -43.87
CA ALA A 213 -12.33 -16.55 -43.78
C ALA A 213 -11.10 -16.60 -44.74
N ARG A 214 -9.97 -17.00 -44.13
CA ARG A 214 -8.75 -17.63 -44.71
C ARG A 214 -7.76 -16.72 -45.45
N ARG A 215 -6.73 -16.24 -44.74
CA ARG A 215 -5.30 -16.29 -45.14
C ARG A 215 -4.43 -15.45 -44.20
N MET A 216 -3.93 -16.02 -43.09
CA MET A 216 -2.61 -15.63 -42.57
C MET A 216 -2.04 -16.63 -41.54
N ARG A 217 -2.43 -17.91 -41.61
CA ARG A 217 -1.86 -18.98 -40.79
C ARG A 217 -0.54 -19.49 -41.39
N ARG A 218 0.40 -18.60 -41.76
CA ARG A 218 1.69 -18.97 -42.38
C ARG A 218 2.91 -18.07 -42.07
N ARG A 219 2.81 -17.03 -41.23
CA ARG A 219 3.95 -16.12 -40.97
C ARG A 219 4.53 -16.11 -39.55
N LEU A 220 3.96 -16.84 -38.59
CA LEU A 220 4.50 -16.90 -37.22
C LEU A 220 5.10 -18.26 -36.80
N SER A 221 5.31 -19.18 -37.74
CA SER A 221 5.99 -20.47 -37.51
C SER A 221 7.48 -20.45 -37.88
N ARG A 222 8.09 -19.28 -38.10
CA ARG A 222 9.50 -19.14 -38.53
C ARG A 222 10.45 -18.43 -37.55
N ARG A 223 10.00 -18.05 -36.34
CA ARG A 223 10.89 -17.52 -35.28
C ARG A 223 11.19 -18.51 -34.15
N LEU A 224 10.61 -19.71 -34.21
CA LEU A 224 10.94 -20.83 -33.32
C LEU A 224 11.68 -21.90 -34.11
N ARG A 225 12.97 -21.65 -34.40
CA ARG A 225 13.99 -22.65 -34.80
C ARG A 225 15.30 -21.92 -35.09
N ARG A 226 16.20 -21.86 -34.10
CA ARG A 226 17.62 -22.30 -34.21
C ARG A 226 18.44 -21.82 -33.01
N PRO A 227 19.12 -22.73 -32.29
CA PRO A 227 20.20 -22.41 -31.35
C PRO A 227 21.57 -22.40 -32.06
N PRO A 228 22.58 -21.77 -31.45
CA PRO A 228 23.93 -22.33 -31.42
C PRO A 228 24.49 -22.30 -29.98
N SER A 229 24.78 -23.46 -29.39
CA SER A 229 26.13 -24.07 -29.27
C SER A 229 27.09 -23.30 -28.36
N GLY A 230 27.39 -23.89 -27.21
CA GLY A 230 28.31 -23.34 -26.22
C GLY A 230 29.79 -23.48 -26.57
N ARG A 231 30.60 -22.60 -25.97
CA ARG A 231 31.93 -22.90 -25.40
C ARG A 231 32.55 -21.63 -24.82
N ARG A 232 33.06 -21.76 -23.58
CA ARG A 232 34.16 -21.00 -22.95
C ARG A 232 33.81 -19.52 -22.69
N ILE A 233 33.77 -19.05 -21.45
CA ILE A 233 34.95 -18.61 -20.70
C ILE A 233 34.72 -18.87 -19.20
N GLY A 234 35.33 -19.92 -18.68
CA GLY A 234 35.80 -19.92 -17.29
C GLY A 234 37.29 -19.59 -17.35
N ALA A 235 37.68 -18.38 -16.94
CA ALA A 235 39.06 -17.98 -16.62
C ALA A 235 39.16 -16.46 -16.35
N CYS A 236 38.40 -15.91 -15.41
CA CYS A 236 38.69 -14.60 -14.78
C CYS A 236 37.66 -14.38 -13.67
N LEU A 237 37.80 -14.98 -12.47
CA LEU A 237 38.29 -14.21 -11.33
C LEU A 237 38.73 -15.15 -10.20
N LYS A 238 39.72 -16.00 -10.48
CA LYS A 238 40.53 -16.71 -9.46
C LYS A 238 41.50 -15.76 -8.71
N ARG A 239 41.14 -14.47 -8.54
CA ARG A 239 42.04 -13.42 -8.02
C ARG A 239 41.55 -12.69 -6.76
N SER A 240 40.44 -13.09 -6.15
CA SER A 240 39.93 -12.45 -4.91
C SER A 240 40.14 -13.28 -3.63
N THR A 241 40.54 -14.55 -3.72
CA THR A 241 40.71 -15.44 -2.54
C THR A 241 42.15 -15.54 -2.02
N SER A 242 43.10 -14.73 -2.52
CA SER A 242 44.51 -14.73 -2.08
C SER A 242 44.90 -13.59 -1.12
N ARG A 243 43.96 -12.72 -0.69
CA ARG A 243 44.27 -11.57 0.19
C ARG A 243 43.68 -11.65 1.60
N ALA A 244 43.15 -12.82 2.00
CA ALA A 244 42.57 -13.08 3.33
C ALA A 244 43.34 -14.14 4.14
N ARG A 245 44.63 -14.34 3.85
CA ARG A 245 45.57 -15.14 4.67
C ARG A 245 46.84 -14.33 4.94
N ALA A 246 46.71 -13.30 5.77
CA ALA A 246 47.81 -12.63 6.47
C ALA A 246 47.25 -11.54 7.40
N ALA A 247 46.71 -11.94 8.57
CA ALA A 247 46.56 -11.06 9.75
C ALA A 247 45.93 -11.85 10.92
N ALA A 248 46.77 -12.58 11.66
CA ALA A 248 46.63 -12.98 13.07
C ALA A 248 47.96 -13.67 13.46
N PRO A 249 48.40 -13.71 14.74
CA PRO A 249 48.20 -12.82 15.89
C PRO A 249 49.55 -12.35 16.51
N CYS A 250 49.50 -11.37 17.41
CA CYS A 250 50.28 -11.22 18.65
C CYS A 250 49.43 -10.38 19.62
#